data_AF-A0A7J0APB1-F1
#
_entry.id   AF-A0A7J0APB1-F1
#
_cell.length_a   1.000
_cell.length_b   1.000
_cell.length_c   1.000
_cell.angle_alpha   90.00
_cell.angle_beta   90.00
_cell.angle_gamma   90.00
#
_symmetry.space_group_name_H-M   'P 1'
#
loop_
_entity.id
_entity.type
_entity.pdbx_description
1 polymer ?
#
loop_
_entity_poly.entity_id
_entity_poly.type
_entity_poly.pdbx_seq_one_letter_code
_entity_poly.pdbx_strand_id
1 'polypeptide(L)'
;MDLSILNWQGLAIGACTFLIIGIFHPLVIKGEYYLGLKVNYIFALLGVVASIAALMTEGVFLSAVFAVIAFSSFWSIWEVFEQKERVRKGWFPANPKRTGNSKKSRF
;
A
#
# COMPACT_ATOMS: atom_id res chain seq x y z
N MET A 1 -3.27 -40.25 1.91
CA MET A 1 -3.41 -39.10 2.83
C MET A 1 -4.39 -38.16 2.16
N ASP A 2 -5.56 -37.93 2.76
CA ASP A 2 -6.60 -37.09 2.16
C ASP A 2 -6.17 -35.62 2.25
N LEU A 3 -5.92 -35.01 1.09
CA LEU A 3 -5.43 -33.62 1.00
C LEU A 3 -6.47 -32.59 1.45
N SER A 4 -7.72 -33.01 1.67
CA SER A 4 -8.83 -32.19 2.16
C SER A 4 -8.68 -31.75 3.63
N ILE A 5 -7.81 -32.41 4.41
CA ILE A 5 -7.55 -32.10 5.83
C ILE A 5 -6.53 -30.94 5.97
N LEU A 6 -5.79 -30.61 4.91
CA LEU A 6 -4.76 -29.58 4.94
C LEU A 6 -5.36 -28.17 4.79
N ASN A 7 -4.89 -27.22 5.61
CA ASN A 7 -5.34 -25.82 5.62
C ASN A 7 -4.75 -25.00 4.45
N TRP A 8 -5.03 -25.38 3.20
CA TRP A 8 -4.55 -24.71 1.99
C TRP A 8 -4.92 -23.23 1.93
N GLN A 9 -6.04 -22.84 2.54
CA GLN A 9 -6.47 -21.45 2.64
C GLN A 9 -5.44 -20.58 3.38
N GLY A 10 -4.81 -21.08 4.44
CA GLY A 10 -3.80 -20.33 5.19
C GLY A 10 -2.56 -20.03 4.34
N LEU A 11 -2.07 -21.04 3.61
CA LEU A 11 -0.95 -20.87 2.67
C LEU A 11 -1.30 -19.90 1.53
N ALA A 12 -2.50 -20.03 0.97
CA ALA A 12 -2.97 -19.14 -0.09
C ALA A 12 -3.09 -17.68 0.40
N ILE A 13 -3.65 -17.44 1.59
CA ILE A 13 -3.71 -16.09 2.20
C ILE A 13 -2.30 -15.54 2.41
N GLY A 14 -1.38 -16.34 2.94
CA GLY A 14 0.01 -15.93 3.15
C GLY A 14 0.70 -15.54 1.84
N ALA A 15 0.55 -16.35 0.79
CA ALA A 15 1.11 -16.06 -0.53
C ALA A 15 0.51 -14.77 -1.14
N CYS A 16 -0.82 -14.62 -1.10
CA CYS A 16 -1.50 -13.41 -1.56
C CYS A 16 -1.03 -12.18 -0.76
N THR A 17 -0.88 -12.31 0.55
CA THR A 17 -0.43 -11.23 1.43
C THR A 17 0.97 -10.75 1.05
N PHE A 18 1.91 -11.67 0.87
CA PHE A 18 3.26 -11.34 0.47
C PHE A 18 3.31 -10.61 -0.88
N LEU A 19 2.52 -11.07 -1.86
CA LEU A 19 2.42 -10.41 -3.17
C LEU A 19 1.82 -9.00 -3.06
N ILE A 20 0.76 -8.82 -2.26
CA ILE A 20 0.15 -7.50 -2.03
C ILE A 20 1.19 -6.54 -1.44
N ILE A 21 1.85 -6.92 -0.36
CA ILE A 21 2.89 -6.09 0.27
C ILE A 21 4.00 -5.77 -0.75
N GLY A 22 4.47 -6.77 -1.50
CA GLY A 22 5.46 -6.61 -2.55
C GLY A 22 5.06 -5.63 -3.65
N ILE A 23 3.77 -5.54 -4.00
CA ILE A 23 3.22 -4.57 -4.96
C ILE A 23 3.10 -3.17 -4.34
N PHE A 24 2.77 -3.05 -3.06
CA PHE A 24 2.63 -1.76 -2.40
C PHE A 24 3.96 -1.01 -2.27
N HIS A 25 5.09 -1.70 -2.12
CA HIS A 25 6.42 -1.07 -2.11
C HIS A 25 6.72 -0.19 -3.35
N PRO A 26 6.67 -0.70 -4.60
CA PRO A 26 6.86 0.12 -5.79
C PRO A 26 5.75 1.14 -5.99
N LEU A 27 4.52 0.87 -5.53
CA LEU A 27 3.43 1.85 -5.57
C LEU A 27 3.74 3.07 -4.69
N VAL A 28 4.31 2.89 -3.50
CA VAL A 28 4.74 4.00 -2.63
C VAL A 28 5.85 4.82 -3.29
N ILE A 29 6.88 4.15 -3.80
CA ILE A 29 8.02 4.82 -4.43
C ILE A 29 7.56 5.63 -5.65
N LYS A 30 6.77 5.02 -6.55
CA LYS A 30 6.24 5.71 -7.74
C LYS A 30 5.22 6.78 -7.37
N GLY A 31 4.38 6.51 -6.37
CA GLY A 31 3.39 7.44 -5.85
C GLY A 31 4.04 8.73 -5.35
N GLU A 32 5.07 8.62 -4.52
CA GLU A 32 5.87 9.76 -4.06
C GLU A 32 6.55 10.45 -5.25
N TYR A 33 7.17 9.70 -6.16
CA TYR A 33 7.90 10.27 -7.29
C TYR A 33 7.01 11.14 -8.20
N TYR A 34 5.81 10.67 -8.54
CA TYR A 34 4.90 11.39 -9.46
C TYR A 34 3.99 12.40 -8.76
N LEU A 35 3.41 12.04 -7.61
CA LEU A 35 2.37 12.81 -6.94
C LEU A 35 2.85 13.45 -5.62
N GLY A 36 3.99 13.02 -5.09
CA GLY A 36 4.45 13.35 -3.74
C GLY A 36 3.45 12.89 -2.68
N LEU A 37 3.30 13.70 -1.63
CA LEU A 37 2.38 13.40 -0.52
C LEU A 37 0.90 13.35 -0.91
N LYS A 38 0.51 13.84 -2.10
CA LYS A 38 -0.90 13.78 -2.55
C LYS A 38 -1.38 12.34 -2.77
N VAL A 39 -0.47 11.39 -3.03
CA VAL A 39 -0.84 9.97 -3.17
C VAL A 39 -1.45 9.41 -1.87
N ASN A 40 -1.18 10.02 -0.71
CA ASN A 40 -1.74 9.58 0.57
C ASN A 40 -3.27 9.65 0.60
N TYR A 41 -3.90 10.59 -0.12
CA TYR A 41 -5.36 10.62 -0.24
C TYR A 41 -5.90 9.41 -1.02
N ILE A 42 -5.16 8.95 -2.03
CA ILE A 42 -5.52 7.75 -2.81
C ILE A 42 -5.39 6.51 -1.93
N PHE A 43 -4.30 6.38 -1.18
CA PHE A 43 -4.11 5.29 -0.23
C PHE A 43 -5.14 5.30 0.90
N ALA A 44 -5.50 6.47 1.45
CA ALA A 44 -6.55 6.58 2.46
C ALA A 44 -7.92 6.14 1.92
N LEU A 45 -8.30 6.61 0.72
CA LEU A 45 -9.56 6.22 0.08
C LEU A 45 -9.59 4.71 -0.22
N LEU A 46 -8.52 4.18 -0.82
CA LEU A 46 -8.39 2.75 -1.11
C LEU A 46 -8.49 1.91 0.17
N GLY A 47 -7.84 2.37 1.25
CA GLY A 47 -7.90 1.71 2.55
C GLY A 47 -9.32 1.64 3.11
N VAL A 48 -10.06 2.75 3.09
CA VAL A 48 -11.46 2.78 3.58
C VAL A 48 -12.37 1.89 2.74
N VAL A 49 -12.27 1.97 1.41
CA VAL A 49 -13.09 1.13 0.50
C VAL A 49 -12.78 -0.35 0.70
N ALA A 50 -11.50 -0.71 0.81
CA ALA A 50 -11.09 -2.08 1.06
C ALA A 50 -11.53 -2.59 2.44
N SER A 51 -11.51 -1.75 3.48
CA SER A 51 -12.05 -2.12 4.80
C SER A 51 -13.54 -2.43 4.75
N ILE A 52 -14.33 -1.59 4.05
CA ILE A 52 -15.76 -1.85 3.87
C ILE A 52 -15.98 -3.16 3.09
N ALA A 53 -15.23 -3.37 2.02
CA ALA A 53 -15.29 -4.61 1.26
C ALA A 53 -14.94 -5.84 2.12
N ALA A 54 -13.94 -5.74 2.99
CA ALA A 54 -13.56 -6.83 3.90
C ALA A 54 -14.71 -7.20 4.85
N LEU A 55 -15.43 -6.21 5.40
CA LEU A 55 -16.56 -6.42 6.30
C LEU A 55 -17.80 -6.97 5.60
N MET A 56 -18.01 -6.63 4.32
CA MET A 56 -19.16 -7.06 3.53
C MET A 56 -18.95 -8.41 2.81
N THR A 57 -17.73 -8.94 2.81
CA THR A 57 -17.38 -10.17 2.09
C THR A 57 -17.58 -11.40 2.95
N GLU A 58 -18.36 -12.35 2.45
CA GLU A 58 -18.48 -13.67 3.07
C GLU A 58 -17.22 -14.53 2.80
N GLY A 59 -16.77 -15.24 3.83
CA GLY A 59 -15.63 -16.14 3.73
C GLY A 59 -14.29 -15.49 4.09
N VAL A 60 -13.53 -16.20 4.92
CA VAL A 60 -12.27 -15.71 5.50
C VAL A 60 -11.22 -15.38 4.45
N PHE A 61 -11.16 -16.14 3.35
CA PHE A 61 -10.13 -15.95 2.32
C PHE A 61 -10.20 -14.57 1.67
N LEU A 62 -11.33 -14.22 1.06
CA LEU A 62 -11.48 -12.94 0.36
C LEU A 62 -11.56 -11.77 1.34
N SER A 63 -12.21 -11.94 2.50
CA SER A 63 -12.21 -10.94 3.57
C SER A 63 -10.79 -10.61 4.03
N ALA A 64 -9.92 -11.61 4.23
CA ALA A 64 -8.52 -11.41 4.59
C ALA A 64 -7.73 -10.70 3.47
N VAL A 65 -7.95 -11.03 2.21
CA VAL A 65 -7.31 -10.32 1.07
C VAL A 65 -7.67 -8.84 1.08
N PHE A 66 -8.94 -8.49 1.26
CA PHE A 66 -9.36 -7.09 1.35
C PHE A 66 -8.79 -6.38 2.58
N ALA A 67 -8.76 -7.05 3.74
CA ALA A 67 -8.15 -6.50 4.95
C ALA A 67 -6.65 -6.21 4.75
N VAL A 68 -5.91 -7.11 4.11
CA VAL A 68 -4.49 -6.90 3.81
C VAL A 68 -4.29 -5.73 2.85
N ILE A 69 -5.12 -5.58 1.82
CA ILE A 69 -5.09 -4.40 0.93
C ILE A 69 -5.37 -3.13 1.72
N ALA A 70 -6.36 -3.15 2.63
CA ALA A 70 -6.73 -1.99 3.43
C ALA A 70 -5.56 -1.53 4.31
N PHE A 71 -5.00 -2.43 5.11
CA PHE A 71 -3.88 -2.11 6.00
C PHE A 71 -2.59 -1.81 5.25
N SER A 72 -2.33 -2.46 4.12
CA SER A 72 -1.20 -2.10 3.25
C SER A 72 -1.35 -0.68 2.70
N SER A 73 -2.57 -0.27 2.37
CA SER A 73 -2.87 1.10 1.95
C SER A 73 -2.67 2.10 3.08
N PHE A 74 -3.19 1.82 4.29
CA PHE A 74 -2.97 2.68 5.45
C PHE A 74 -1.50 2.81 5.82
N TRP A 75 -0.75 1.70 5.83
CA TRP A 75 0.69 1.72 6.07
C TRP A 75 1.45 2.56 5.04
N SER A 76 1.03 2.47 3.78
CA SER A 76 1.64 3.21 2.66
C SER A 76 1.59 4.72 2.85
N ILE A 77 0.63 5.25 3.62
CA ILE A 77 0.58 6.68 3.96
C ILE A 77 1.84 7.09 4.73
N TRP A 78 2.20 6.33 5.77
CA TRP A 78 3.42 6.56 6.54
C TRP A 78 4.68 6.30 5.70
N GLU A 79 4.69 5.22 4.92
CA GLU A 79 5.82 4.87 4.05
C GLU A 79 6.11 5.95 3.00
N VAL A 80 5.09 6.66 2.48
CA VAL A 80 5.28 7.79 1.55
C VAL A 80 5.99 8.96 2.23
N PHE A 81 5.71 9.25 3.51
CA PHE A 81 6.43 10.28 4.25
C PHE A 81 7.89 9.89 4.45
N GLU A 82 8.15 8.63 4.81
CA GLU A 82 9.52 8.11 4.93
C GLU A 82 10.23 8.12 3.57
N GLN A 83 9.53 7.78 2.48
CA GLN A 83 10.07 7.82 1.12
C GLN A 83 10.47 9.24 0.71
N LYS A 84 9.67 10.26 1.05
CA LYS A 84 10.03 11.66 0.85
C LYS A 84 11.32 12.02 1.60
N GLU A 85 11.49 11.52 2.82
CA GLU A 85 12.70 11.72 3.60
C GLU A 85 13.91 10.99 2.99
N ARG A 86 13.72 9.78 2.44
CA ARG A 86 14.76 9.06 1.69
C ARG A 86 15.18 9.81 0.42
N VAL A 87 14.24 10.44 -0.29
CA VAL A 87 14.56 11.34 -1.42
C VAL A 87 15.32 12.58 -0.93
N ARG A 88 14.93 13.17 0.21
CA ARG A 88 15.64 14.32 0.81
C ARG A 88 17.08 13.98 1.21
N LYS A 89 17.31 12.76 1.72
CA LYS A 89 18.64 12.21 2.04
C LYS A 89 19.47 11.85 0.79
N GLY A 90 18.88 11.92 -0.40
CA GLY A 90 19.55 11.58 -1.67
C GLY A 90 19.64 10.08 -1.96
N TRP A 91 18.94 9.23 -1.20
CA TRP A 91 18.92 7.77 -1.43
C TRP A 91 18.08 7.39 -2.65
N PHE A 92 17.12 8.25 -3.02
CA PHE A 92 16.30 8.09 -4.22
C PHE A 92 16.30 9.37 -5.05
N PRO A 93 16.20 9.26 -6.39
CA PRO A 93 16.20 10.42 -7.26
C PRO A 93 14.95 11.27 -7.04
N ALA A 94 15.14 12.56 -6.80
CA ALA A 94 14.04 13.52 -6.78
C ALA A 94 13.49 13.72 -8.21
N ASN A 95 12.16 13.87 -8.34
CA ASN A 95 11.55 14.16 -9.63
C ASN A 95 11.83 15.62 -10.05
N PRO A 96 12.59 15.86 -11.14
CA PRO A 96 12.93 17.20 -11.60
C PRO A 96 11.69 17.98 -12.07
N LYS A 97 10.60 17.31 -12.47
CA LYS A 97 9.34 17.98 -12.85
C LYS A 97 8.60 18.61 -11.65
N ARG A 98 8.99 18.26 -10.41
CA ARG A 98 8.39 18.77 -9.17
C ARG A 98 9.14 19.95 -8.54
N THR A 99 10.39 20.19 -8.94
CA THR A 99 11.24 21.23 -8.33
C THR A 99 10.73 22.66 -8.60
N GLY A 100 9.96 22.86 -9.68
CA GLY A 100 9.33 24.14 -10.00
C GLY A 100 8.17 24.57 -9.08
N ASN A 101 7.65 23.66 -8.24
CA ASN A 101 6.45 23.91 -7.42
C ASN A 101 6.71 23.88 -5.90
N SER A 102 7.99 23.96 -5.49
CA SER A 102 8.48 23.69 -4.12
C SER A 102 8.07 24.71 -3.04
N LYS A 103 7.42 25.83 -3.39
CA LYS A 103 7.05 26.87 -2.42
C LYS A 103 5.78 26.64 -1.61
N LYS A 104 4.98 25.58 -1.85
CA LYS A 104 3.59 25.53 -1.32
C LYS A 104 3.25 24.43 -0.28
N SER A 105 4.19 23.62 0.17
CA SER A 105 3.90 22.51 1.10
C SER A 105 4.85 22.54 2.30
N ARG A 106 4.68 23.56 3.15
CA ARG A 106 5.26 23.62 4.49
C ARG A 106 4.09 23.67 5.48
N PHE A 107 3.61 22.49 5.84
CA PHE A 107 2.87 22.20 7.06
C PHE A 107 3.64 21.06 7.73
#